data_AF-A0A349JXT9-F1
#
_entry.id   AF-A0A349JXT9-F1
#
_cell.length_a   1.000
_cell.length_b   1.000
_cell.length_c   1.000
_cell.angle_alpha   90.00
_cell.angle_beta   90.00
_cell.angle_gamma   90.00
#
_symmetry.space_group_name_H-M   'P 1'
#
loop_
_entity.id
_entity.type
_entity.pdbx_description
1 polymer ?
#
loop_
_entity_poly.entity_id
_entity_poly.type
_entity_poly.pdbx_seq_one_letter_code
_entity_poly.pdbx_strand_id
1 'polypeptide(L)'
;MAGLAAVLMGLLATQARSESRDHEQDLQFFERRIRPALVTHCYECHSASSKKVGGKLYLDHAGGLLRGGESGSAIVPGRPGESLLIRAIRKENDDLVMPPDDKPSLPEAVVNDLVEWVRRGAPDPRASPGEKSPRDAQPNGAALWSFQPVDKPAPPRTRDQDWPRDDIDRFLLAQLESREFRPADDAPPGTLIRRLYFDLVGLAPTYDEVGAFLNACQQNRQSAVEALVDRLLASPHFGERWGRHWL
;
A
#
# COMPACT_ATOMS: atom_id res chain seq x y z
N MET A 1 -11.90 -41.28 28.91
CA MET A 1 -12.70 -40.05 28.69
C MET A 1 -11.81 -38.80 28.74
N ALA A 2 -10.76 -38.71 27.91
CA ALA A 2 -9.86 -37.54 27.89
C ALA A 2 -9.41 -37.13 26.47
N GLY A 3 -10.02 -37.70 25.42
CA GLY A 3 -9.66 -37.44 24.02
C GLY A 3 -10.58 -36.48 23.27
N LEU A 4 -11.73 -36.09 23.84
CA LEU A 4 -12.71 -35.23 23.14
C LEU A 4 -12.47 -33.73 23.35
N ALA A 5 -11.68 -33.31 24.34
CA ALA A 5 -11.50 -31.89 24.65
C ALA A 5 -10.47 -31.17 23.76
N ALA A 6 -9.47 -31.90 23.23
CA ALA A 6 -8.39 -31.30 22.43
C ALA A 6 -8.79 -30.99 20.98
N VAL A 7 -9.80 -31.68 20.43
CA VAL A 7 -10.29 -31.44 19.07
C VAL A 7 -11.17 -30.18 19.00
N LEU A 8 -11.86 -29.81 20.08
CA LEU A 8 -12.68 -28.60 20.13
C LEU A 8 -11.85 -27.30 20.20
N MET A 9 -10.66 -27.29 20.81
CA MET A 9 -9.80 -26.09 20.86
C MET A 9 -9.07 -25.80 19.53
N GLY A 10 -8.84 -26.81 18.69
CA GLY A 10 -8.20 -26.65 17.37
C GLY A 10 -9.10 -25.98 16.32
N LEU A 11 -10.41 -26.28 16.33
CA LEU A 11 -11.37 -25.67 15.40
C LEU A 11 -11.65 -24.19 15.69
N LEU A 12 -11.65 -23.79 16.97
CA LEU A 12 -11.95 -22.41 17.38
C LEU A 12 -10.86 -21.42 16.94
N ALA A 13 -9.59 -21.83 16.95
CA ALA A 13 -8.47 -20.96 16.56
C ALA A 13 -8.38 -20.73 15.04
N THR A 14 -8.83 -21.68 14.22
CA THR A 14 -8.88 -21.53 12.76
C THR A 14 -10.03 -20.64 12.29
N GLN A 15 -11.18 -20.70 12.97
CA GLN A 15 -12.38 -19.91 12.63
C GLN A 15 -12.12 -18.41 12.85
N ALA A 16 -11.60 -18.05 14.02
CA ALA A 16 -11.33 -16.65 14.38
C ALA A 16 -10.32 -15.97 13.44
N ARG A 17 -9.36 -16.73 12.91
CA ARG A 17 -8.33 -16.21 11.99
C ARG A 17 -8.87 -16.02 10.57
N SER A 18 -9.86 -16.81 10.15
CA SER A 18 -10.58 -16.61 8.88
C SER A 18 -11.45 -15.37 8.96
N GLU A 19 -12.28 -15.26 10.01
CA GLU A 19 -13.17 -14.12 10.22
C GLU A 19 -12.41 -12.78 10.29
N SER A 20 -11.25 -12.76 10.96
CA SER A 20 -10.40 -11.56 11.00
C SER A 20 -9.84 -11.16 9.63
N ARG A 21 -9.54 -12.13 8.76
CA ARG A 21 -8.98 -11.88 7.43
C ARG A 21 -10.07 -11.42 6.47
N ASP A 22 -11.25 -12.02 6.55
CA ASP A 22 -12.40 -11.64 5.74
C ASP A 22 -12.86 -10.23 6.10
N HIS A 23 -12.90 -9.90 7.40
CA HIS A 23 -13.19 -8.55 7.88
C HIS A 23 -12.18 -7.51 7.38
N GLU A 24 -10.88 -7.81 7.47
CA GLU A 24 -9.82 -6.93 6.96
C GLU A 24 -9.92 -6.71 5.44
N GLN A 25 -10.18 -7.77 4.67
CA GLN A 25 -10.38 -7.67 3.23
C GLN A 25 -11.59 -6.80 2.87
N ASP A 26 -12.67 -6.92 3.64
CA ASP A 26 -13.88 -6.15 3.47
C ASP A 26 -13.69 -4.67 3.81
N LEU A 27 -12.93 -4.35 4.86
CA LEU A 27 -12.53 -2.97 5.17
C LEU A 27 -11.62 -2.39 4.08
N GLN A 28 -10.70 -3.18 3.53
CA GLN A 28 -9.87 -2.75 2.40
C GLN A 28 -10.71 -2.52 1.14
N PHE A 29 -11.72 -3.35 0.89
CA PHE A 29 -12.67 -3.14 -0.21
C PHE A 29 -13.41 -1.82 -0.03
N PHE A 30 -13.90 -1.55 1.19
CA PHE A 30 -14.54 -0.29 1.51
C PHE A 30 -13.62 0.92 1.25
N GLU A 31 -12.40 0.92 1.79
CA GLU A 31 -11.46 2.04 1.66
C GLU A 31 -10.99 2.28 0.22
N ARG A 32 -10.85 1.20 -0.59
CA ARG A 32 -10.34 1.31 -1.96
C ARG A 32 -11.42 1.56 -3.00
N ARG A 33 -12.64 1.08 -2.79
CA ARG A 33 -13.71 1.08 -3.80
C ARG A 33 -14.90 1.93 -3.40
N ILE A 34 -15.34 1.83 -2.15
CA ILE A 34 -16.60 2.42 -1.70
C ILE A 34 -16.42 3.85 -1.21
N ARG A 35 -15.47 4.12 -0.31
CA ARG A 35 -15.23 5.47 0.19
C ARG A 35 -14.94 6.47 -0.95
N PRO A 36 -14.08 6.18 -1.95
CA PRO A 36 -13.87 7.11 -3.06
C PRO A 36 -15.13 7.36 -3.89
N ALA A 37 -15.95 6.32 -4.10
CA ALA A 37 -17.22 6.47 -4.81
C ALA A 37 -18.22 7.36 -4.06
N LEU A 38 -18.36 7.17 -2.74
CA LEU A 38 -19.24 7.99 -1.91
C LEU A 38 -18.78 9.45 -1.85
N VAL A 39 -17.47 9.68 -1.71
CA VAL A 39 -16.87 11.03 -1.72
C VAL A 39 -17.12 11.73 -3.06
N THR A 40 -16.87 11.02 -4.17
CA THR A 40 -16.94 11.60 -5.52
C THR A 40 -18.37 11.83 -6.00
N HIS A 41 -19.29 10.91 -5.70
CA HIS A 41 -20.62 10.90 -6.32
C HIS A 41 -21.78 11.21 -5.37
N CYS A 42 -21.58 11.17 -4.04
CA CYS A 42 -22.70 11.24 -3.09
C CYS A 42 -22.58 12.40 -2.10
N TYR A 43 -21.38 12.72 -1.62
CA TYR A 43 -21.19 13.65 -0.51
C TYR A 43 -21.57 15.09 -0.79
N GLU A 44 -21.57 15.52 -2.06
CA GLU A 44 -22.00 16.86 -2.45
C GLU A 44 -23.40 17.18 -1.91
N CYS A 45 -24.30 16.19 -1.85
CA CYS A 45 -25.70 16.33 -1.41
C CYS A 45 -26.06 15.50 -0.16
N HIS A 46 -25.26 14.51 0.23
CA HIS A 46 -25.59 13.56 1.30
C HIS A 46 -24.48 13.42 2.35
N SER A 47 -23.84 14.51 2.72
CA SER A 47 -22.84 14.55 3.82
C SER A 47 -23.17 15.66 4.80
N ALA A 48 -22.62 15.59 6.01
CA ALA A 48 -22.71 16.65 7.01
C ALA A 48 -22.07 17.97 6.53
N SER A 49 -21.12 17.90 5.59
CA SER A 49 -20.51 19.08 4.95
C SER A 49 -21.31 19.65 3.78
N SER A 50 -22.41 19.00 3.36
CA SER A 50 -23.22 19.51 2.25
C SER A 50 -23.98 20.78 2.65
N LYS A 51 -24.06 21.73 1.71
CA LYS A 51 -24.88 22.95 1.89
C LYS A 51 -26.37 22.62 2.04
N LYS A 52 -26.84 21.55 1.41
CA LYS A 52 -28.24 21.09 1.48
C LYS A 52 -28.26 19.56 1.47
N VAL A 53 -28.65 18.98 2.59
CA VAL A 53 -28.73 17.51 2.73
C VAL A 53 -30.03 17.00 2.11
N GLY A 54 -29.94 16.30 0.98
CA GLY A 54 -31.08 15.70 0.29
C GLY A 54 -31.77 14.64 1.17
N GLY A 55 -33.08 14.74 1.36
CA GLY A 55 -33.89 13.76 2.10
C GLY A 55 -33.43 13.51 3.55
N LYS A 56 -32.68 14.45 4.16
CA LYS A 56 -32.01 14.28 5.47
C LYS A 56 -31.15 13.02 5.56
N LEU A 57 -30.64 12.55 4.42
CA LEU A 57 -29.84 11.34 4.32
C LEU A 57 -28.34 11.66 4.38
N TYR A 58 -27.64 10.97 5.27
CA TYR A 58 -26.19 11.10 5.48
C TYR A 58 -25.49 9.80 5.09
N LEU A 59 -24.60 9.85 4.09
CA LEU A 59 -23.86 8.71 3.56
C LEU A 59 -22.37 8.73 3.98
N ASP A 60 -22.00 9.70 4.82
CA ASP A 60 -20.62 9.97 5.25
C ASP A 60 -20.20 9.26 6.54
N HIS A 61 -21.09 8.44 7.11
CA HIS A 61 -20.81 7.57 8.26
C HIS A 61 -21.80 6.40 8.33
N ALA A 62 -21.40 5.30 8.97
CA ALA A 62 -22.18 4.05 9.01
C ALA A 62 -23.58 4.24 9.61
N GLY A 63 -23.68 5.02 10.70
CA GLY A 63 -24.94 5.29 11.37
C GLY A 63 -25.96 6.03 10.49
N GLY A 64 -25.50 6.88 9.57
CA GLY A 64 -26.36 7.61 8.65
C GLY A 64 -26.96 6.70 7.57
N LEU A 65 -26.17 5.76 7.06
CA LEU A 65 -26.60 4.75 6.08
C LEU A 65 -27.68 3.82 6.66
N LEU A 66 -27.48 3.38 7.90
CA LEU A 66 -28.39 2.44 8.56
C LEU A 66 -29.69 3.10 9.03
N ARG A 67 -29.60 4.30 9.63
CA ARG A 67 -30.81 5.07 10.01
C ARG A 67 -31.59 5.53 8.78
N GLY A 68 -30.87 5.92 7.72
CA GLY A 68 -31.43 6.45 6.51
C GLY A 68 -32.02 7.86 6.66
N GLY A 69 -32.83 8.25 5.68
CA GLY A 69 -33.43 9.58 5.59
C GLY A 69 -34.94 9.56 5.77
N GLU A 70 -35.62 10.56 5.19
CA GLU A 70 -37.09 10.68 5.23
C GLU A 70 -37.81 9.50 4.56
N SER A 71 -37.14 8.81 3.63
CA SER A 71 -37.65 7.61 2.95
C SER A 71 -37.37 6.30 3.70
N GLY A 72 -36.73 6.36 4.87
CA GLY A 72 -36.31 5.19 5.64
C GLY A 72 -34.86 4.78 5.37
N SER A 73 -34.50 3.57 5.82
CA SER A 73 -33.12 3.05 5.80
C SER A 73 -32.52 3.01 4.40
N ALA A 74 -31.32 3.54 4.22
CA ALA A 74 -30.68 3.58 2.91
C ALA A 74 -30.06 2.23 2.52
N ILE A 75 -29.57 1.48 3.51
CA ILE A 75 -28.92 0.18 3.31
C ILE A 75 -29.48 -0.86 4.26
N VAL A 76 -29.78 -2.02 3.69
CA VAL A 76 -30.07 -3.25 4.41
C VAL A 76 -28.89 -4.21 4.22
N PRO A 77 -28.02 -4.39 5.23
CA PRO A 77 -26.86 -5.26 5.15
C PRO A 77 -27.20 -6.67 4.61
N GLY A 78 -26.43 -7.13 3.63
CA GLY A 78 -26.61 -8.43 2.98
C GLY A 78 -27.75 -8.49 1.95
N ARG A 79 -28.57 -7.43 1.81
CA ARG A 79 -29.76 -7.43 0.95
C ARG A 79 -29.76 -6.22 -0.01
N PRO A 80 -28.97 -6.26 -1.09
CA PRO A 80 -28.91 -5.17 -2.07
C PRO A 80 -30.27 -4.84 -2.68
N GLY A 81 -31.08 -5.86 -2.99
CA GLY A 81 -32.41 -5.67 -3.58
C GLY A 81 -33.43 -5.01 -2.65
N GLU A 82 -33.18 -4.97 -1.33
CA GLU A 82 -34.03 -4.26 -0.35
C GLU A 82 -33.45 -2.91 0.07
N SER A 83 -32.24 -2.56 -0.40
CA SER A 83 -31.55 -1.33 -0.03
C SER A 83 -31.98 -0.17 -0.92
N LEU A 84 -32.58 0.87 -0.34
CA LEU A 84 -33.05 2.04 -1.08
C LEU A 84 -31.94 2.75 -1.86
N LEU A 85 -30.72 2.79 -1.31
CA LEU A 85 -29.57 3.35 -2.02
C LEU A 85 -29.34 2.65 -3.37
N ILE A 86 -29.39 1.32 -3.37
CA ILE A 86 -29.16 0.50 -4.58
C ILE A 86 -30.28 0.71 -5.59
N ARG A 87 -31.53 0.69 -5.14
CA ARG A 87 -32.69 0.95 -6.01
C ARG A 87 -32.63 2.34 -6.63
N ALA A 88 -32.20 3.34 -5.86
CA ALA A 88 -32.12 4.72 -6.33
C ALA A 88 -31.05 4.93 -7.39
N ILE A 89 -29.85 4.37 -7.20
CA ILE A 89 -28.76 4.49 -8.18
C ILE A 89 -28.99 3.64 -9.43
N ARG A 90 -29.80 2.58 -9.33
CA ARG A 90 -30.25 1.77 -10.48
C ARG A 90 -31.49 2.31 -11.16
N LYS A 91 -32.11 3.35 -10.60
CA LYS A 91 -33.35 3.97 -11.11
C LYS A 91 -34.50 2.97 -11.20
N GLU A 92 -34.61 2.09 -10.20
CA GLU A 92 -35.68 1.10 -10.09
C GLU A 92 -36.94 1.68 -9.41
N ASN A 93 -36.90 2.95 -8.98
CA ASN A 93 -38.01 3.68 -8.35
C ASN A 93 -38.11 5.09 -8.94
N ASP A 94 -39.22 5.40 -9.60
CA ASP A 94 -39.46 6.68 -10.28
C ASP A 94 -39.48 7.88 -9.32
N ASP A 95 -39.83 7.67 -8.05
CA ASP A 95 -39.89 8.72 -7.03
C ASP A 95 -38.54 8.94 -6.32
N LEU A 96 -37.59 8.02 -6.49
CA LEU A 96 -36.30 8.03 -5.79
C LEU A 96 -35.18 7.68 -6.76
N VAL A 97 -34.85 8.61 -7.66
CA VAL A 97 -33.76 8.48 -8.62
C VAL A 97 -32.52 9.23 -8.12
N MET A 98 -31.37 8.57 -8.17
CA MET A 98 -30.06 9.16 -7.86
C MET A 98 -29.02 8.80 -8.93
N PRO A 99 -28.10 9.70 -9.28
CA PRO A 99 -28.08 11.13 -8.93
C PRO A 99 -29.27 11.87 -9.57
N PRO A 100 -29.56 13.12 -9.15
CA PRO A 100 -30.58 13.94 -9.80
C PRO A 100 -30.27 14.13 -11.30
N ASP A 101 -31.29 14.41 -12.11
CA ASP A 101 -31.16 14.42 -13.58
C ASP A 101 -30.16 15.45 -14.14
N ASP A 102 -29.81 16.48 -13.36
CA ASP A 102 -28.78 17.47 -13.71
C ASP A 102 -27.34 16.97 -13.46
N LYS A 103 -27.18 15.73 -12.96
CA LYS A 103 -25.90 15.08 -12.70
C LYS A 103 -25.75 13.81 -13.55
N PRO A 104 -24.52 13.48 -13.98
CA PRO A 104 -24.28 12.25 -14.74
C PRO A 104 -24.60 11.01 -13.92
N SER A 105 -25.14 9.98 -14.57
CA SER A 105 -25.36 8.68 -13.92
C SER A 105 -24.03 8.03 -13.52
N LEU A 106 -24.05 7.20 -12.48
CA LEU A 106 -22.85 6.53 -11.99
C LEU A 106 -22.30 5.56 -13.05
N PRO A 107 -20.97 5.40 -13.16
CA PRO A 107 -20.38 4.33 -13.95
C PRO A 107 -20.86 2.96 -13.45
N GLU A 108 -21.10 2.02 -14.37
CA GLU A 108 -21.61 0.69 -14.03
C GLU A 108 -20.70 -0.04 -13.03
N ALA A 109 -19.38 0.12 -13.15
CA ALA A 109 -18.41 -0.44 -12.21
C ALA A 109 -18.62 0.07 -10.76
N VAL A 110 -18.98 1.35 -10.59
CA VAL A 110 -19.26 1.93 -9.27
C VAL A 110 -20.56 1.38 -8.69
N VAL A 111 -21.59 1.24 -9.53
CA VAL A 111 -22.86 0.62 -9.12
C VAL A 111 -22.62 -0.82 -8.68
N ASN A 112 -21.83 -1.59 -9.43
CA ASN A 112 -21.50 -2.97 -9.11
C ASN A 112 -20.70 -3.09 -7.80
N ASP A 113 -19.73 -2.20 -7.57
CA ASP A 113 -18.99 -2.17 -6.31
C ASP A 113 -19.90 -1.87 -5.11
N LEU A 114 -20.83 -0.91 -5.24
CA LEU A 114 -21.80 -0.58 -4.18
C LEU A 114 -22.75 -1.74 -3.89
N VAL A 115 -23.23 -2.43 -4.92
CA VAL A 115 -24.08 -3.63 -4.79
C VAL A 115 -23.33 -4.73 -4.06
N GLU A 116 -22.09 -4.99 -4.46
CA GLU A 116 -21.24 -6.03 -3.86
C GLU A 116 -20.91 -5.72 -2.40
N TRP A 117 -20.62 -4.45 -2.10
CA TRP A 117 -20.40 -4.00 -0.72
C TRP A 117 -21.63 -4.25 0.16
N VAL A 118 -22.83 -3.92 -0.31
CA VAL A 118 -24.06 -4.22 0.43
C VAL A 118 -24.25 -5.73 0.59
N ARG A 119 -23.96 -6.52 -0.45
CA ARG A 119 -24.03 -8.00 -0.40
C ARG A 119 -23.11 -8.57 0.69
N ARG A 120 -21.96 -7.96 0.92
CA ARG A 120 -20.98 -8.31 1.98
C ARG A 120 -21.38 -7.82 3.38
N GLY A 121 -22.58 -7.26 3.55
CA GLY A 121 -23.03 -6.74 4.84
C GLY A 121 -22.72 -5.25 5.06
N ALA A 122 -22.34 -4.53 4.02
CA ALA A 122 -22.01 -3.10 4.06
C ALA A 122 -20.99 -2.70 5.17
N PRO A 123 -19.84 -3.39 5.28
CA PRO A 123 -18.82 -3.06 6.27
C PRO A 123 -18.31 -1.62 6.08
N ASP A 124 -18.40 -0.83 7.14
CA ASP A 124 -18.08 0.60 7.12
C ASP A 124 -17.37 0.99 8.43
N PRO A 125 -16.08 1.37 8.38
CA PRO A 125 -15.32 1.73 9.57
C PRO A 125 -15.66 3.13 10.11
N ARG A 126 -16.45 3.95 9.40
CA ARG A 126 -16.73 5.34 9.79
C ARG A 126 -17.77 5.38 10.91
N ALA A 127 -17.33 5.71 12.12
CA ALA A 127 -18.20 5.86 13.27
C ALA A 127 -18.88 7.24 13.30
N SER A 128 -18.21 8.29 12.80
CA SER A 128 -18.69 9.67 12.87
C SER A 128 -18.74 10.37 11.50
N PRO A 129 -19.65 11.35 11.30
CA PRO A 129 -19.69 12.13 10.06
C PRO A 129 -18.36 12.80 9.76
N GLY A 130 -17.91 12.72 8.51
CA GLY A 130 -16.67 13.36 8.07
C GLY A 130 -15.38 12.69 8.57
N GLU A 131 -15.46 11.48 9.15
CA GLU A 131 -14.28 10.70 9.54
C GLU A 131 -13.40 10.42 8.31
N LYS A 132 -12.17 10.96 8.34
CA LYS A 132 -11.19 10.82 7.26
C LYS A 132 -10.75 9.38 7.11
N SER A 133 -10.41 8.96 5.90
CA SER A 133 -9.72 7.68 5.70
C SER A 133 -8.42 7.68 6.53
N PRO A 134 -7.98 6.53 7.07
CA PRO A 134 -6.63 6.41 7.64
C PRO A 134 -5.51 6.89 6.69
N ARG A 135 -5.76 6.88 5.37
CA ARG A 135 -4.83 7.44 4.36
C ARG A 135 -4.82 8.97 4.32
N ASP A 136 -5.96 9.60 4.59
CA ASP A 136 -6.14 11.06 4.56
C ASP A 136 -5.97 11.69 5.96
N ALA A 137 -5.94 10.85 7.00
CA ALA A 137 -5.46 11.23 8.30
C ALA A 137 -4.01 11.64 8.14
N GLN A 138 -3.76 12.95 8.12
CA GLN A 138 -2.43 13.51 8.26
C GLN A 138 -1.80 12.82 9.47
N PRO A 139 -0.72 12.03 9.28
CA PRO A 139 -0.03 11.47 10.42
C PRO A 139 0.32 12.65 11.31
N ASN A 140 0.11 12.51 12.63
CA ASN A 140 0.65 13.48 13.57
C ASN A 140 2.09 13.75 13.16
N GLY A 141 2.44 15.00 12.81
CA GLY A 141 3.75 15.31 12.24
C GLY A 141 4.88 14.80 13.15
N ALA A 142 4.65 14.79 14.46
CA ALA A 142 5.57 14.21 15.43
C ALA A 142 5.78 12.70 15.26
N ALA A 143 4.79 11.93 14.77
CA ALA A 143 4.86 10.49 14.56
C ALA A 143 5.54 10.06 13.25
N LEU A 144 5.88 11.00 12.36
CA LEU A 144 6.64 10.68 11.15
C LEU A 144 8.07 10.30 11.53
N TRP A 145 8.58 9.23 10.93
CA TRP A 145 9.93 8.71 11.17
C TRP A 145 11.04 9.77 11.01
N SER A 146 10.86 10.73 10.09
CA SER A 146 11.84 11.79 9.81
C SER A 146 11.89 12.89 10.88
N PHE A 147 10.87 12.99 11.73
CA PHE A 147 10.80 13.93 12.85
C PHE A 147 11.06 13.26 14.21
N GLN A 148 11.29 11.94 14.21
CA GLN A 148 11.74 11.23 15.40
C GLN A 148 13.24 11.46 15.64
N PRO A 149 13.70 11.52 16.90
CA PRO A 149 15.12 11.51 17.21
C PRO A 149 15.84 10.32 16.57
N VAL A 150 17.07 10.54 16.08
CA VAL A 150 17.88 9.46 15.51
C VAL A 150 18.50 8.65 16.64
N ASP A 151 18.07 7.41 16.79
CA ASP A 151 18.69 6.44 17.69
C ASP A 151 19.85 5.69 17.00
N LYS A 152 20.88 5.35 17.77
CA LYS A 152 22.02 4.52 17.33
C LYS A 152 21.92 3.13 17.95
N PRO A 153 21.16 2.19 17.35
CA PRO A 153 21.05 0.84 17.88
C PRO A 153 22.40 0.12 17.81
N ALA A 154 22.67 -0.74 18.80
CA ALA A 154 23.84 -1.61 18.75
C ALA A 154 23.70 -2.60 17.57
N PRO A 155 24.74 -2.81 16.75
CA PRO A 155 24.70 -3.78 15.67
C PRO A 155 24.42 -5.20 16.19
N PRO A 156 23.58 -5.99 15.51
CA PRO A 156 23.26 -7.34 15.95
C PRO A 156 24.47 -8.26 15.81
N ARG A 157 24.49 -9.32 16.63
CA ARG A 157 25.46 -10.40 16.49
C ARG A 157 25.02 -11.33 15.37
N THR A 158 25.93 -11.64 14.47
CA THR A 158 25.74 -12.56 13.33
C THR A 158 26.54 -13.85 13.55
N ARG A 159 26.16 -14.94 12.88
CA ARG A 159 26.92 -16.21 12.92
C ARG A 159 28.16 -16.10 12.04
N ASP A 160 28.01 -15.56 10.83
CA ASP A 160 29.14 -15.19 9.97
C ASP A 160 29.67 -13.81 10.39
N GLN A 161 30.97 -13.74 10.69
CA GLN A 161 31.66 -12.52 11.10
C GLN A 161 32.55 -11.94 10.00
N ASP A 162 32.76 -12.68 8.91
CA ASP A 162 33.69 -12.32 7.84
C ASP A 162 32.97 -11.63 6.69
N TRP A 163 31.69 -11.94 6.46
CA TRP A 163 30.90 -11.32 5.38
C TRP A 163 30.61 -9.82 5.59
N PRO A 164 30.19 -9.35 6.79
CA PRO A 164 29.87 -7.93 6.99
C PRO A 164 31.10 -7.03 6.83
N ARG A 165 31.02 -6.01 5.96
CA ARG A 165 32.07 -5.01 5.78
C ARG A 165 31.95 -3.86 6.77
N ASP A 166 30.72 -3.53 7.16
CA ASP A 166 30.40 -2.52 8.16
C ASP A 166 29.25 -2.96 9.09
N ASP A 167 28.84 -2.04 9.98
CA ASP A 167 27.76 -2.29 10.93
C ASP A 167 26.38 -2.42 10.26
N ILE A 168 26.16 -1.83 9.08
CA ILE A 168 24.90 -1.93 8.32
C ILE A 168 24.74 -3.35 7.80
N ASP A 169 25.82 -3.94 7.27
CA ASP A 169 25.83 -5.32 6.78
C ASP A 169 25.44 -6.32 7.88
N ARG A 170 25.78 -6.05 9.15
CA ARG A 170 25.37 -6.89 10.28
C ARG A 170 23.85 -6.96 10.43
N PHE A 171 23.14 -5.85 10.23
CA PHE A 171 21.66 -5.83 10.28
C PHE A 171 21.04 -6.66 9.15
N LEU A 172 21.60 -6.56 7.94
CA LEU A 172 21.15 -7.35 6.79
C LEU A 172 21.41 -8.83 7.02
N LEU A 173 22.64 -9.18 7.42
CA LEU A 173 23.04 -10.56 7.65
C LEU A 173 22.23 -11.20 8.78
N ALA A 174 21.99 -10.48 9.89
CA ALA A 174 21.16 -10.99 10.99
C ALA A 174 19.74 -11.36 10.51
N GLN A 175 19.14 -10.54 9.62
CA GLN A 175 17.83 -10.85 9.05
C GLN A 175 17.89 -12.07 8.11
N LEU A 176 18.90 -12.16 7.25
CA LEU A 176 19.10 -13.31 6.36
C LEU A 176 19.27 -14.60 7.17
N GLU A 177 20.13 -14.58 8.18
CA GLU A 177 20.43 -15.71 9.04
C GLU A 177 19.20 -16.18 9.84
N SER A 178 18.39 -15.25 10.35
CA SER A 178 17.16 -15.57 11.09
C SER A 178 16.12 -16.32 10.24
N ARG A 179 16.24 -16.20 8.91
CA ARG A 179 15.41 -16.83 7.90
C ARG A 179 16.13 -17.94 7.15
N GLU A 180 17.29 -18.37 7.65
CA GLU A 180 18.12 -19.43 7.06
C GLU A 180 18.60 -19.14 5.62
N PHE A 181 18.63 -17.87 5.22
CA PHE A 181 19.22 -17.43 3.98
C PHE A 181 20.71 -17.10 4.15
N ARG A 182 21.43 -17.15 3.03
CA ARG A 182 22.81 -16.69 2.92
C ARG A 182 22.89 -15.53 1.92
N PRO A 183 23.85 -14.61 2.09
CA PRO A 183 24.13 -13.61 1.07
C PRO A 183 24.45 -14.24 -0.29
N ALA A 184 24.10 -13.55 -1.37
CA ALA A 184 24.49 -13.95 -2.71
C ALA A 184 25.97 -13.64 -2.96
N ASP A 185 26.59 -14.42 -3.86
CA ASP A 185 27.96 -14.17 -4.27
C ASP A 185 28.10 -12.84 -5.02
N ASP A 186 29.27 -12.24 -4.85
CA ASP A 186 29.72 -11.07 -5.57
C ASP A 186 29.72 -11.33 -7.09
N ALA A 187 29.22 -10.36 -7.88
CA ALA A 187 29.22 -10.50 -9.34
C ALA A 187 30.66 -10.62 -9.90
N PRO A 188 30.92 -11.46 -10.92
CA PRO A 188 32.24 -11.53 -11.55
C PRO A 188 32.72 -10.15 -12.03
N PRO A 189 34.03 -9.84 -11.95
CA PRO A 189 34.56 -8.51 -12.28
C PRO A 189 34.09 -7.95 -13.64
N GLY A 190 34.04 -8.78 -14.70
CA GLY A 190 33.56 -8.35 -16.01
C GLY A 190 32.07 -7.96 -16.04
N THR A 191 31.23 -8.66 -15.26
CA THR A 191 29.82 -8.29 -15.07
C THR A 191 29.69 -7.01 -14.26
N LEU A 192 30.51 -6.87 -13.22
CA LEU A 192 30.48 -5.73 -12.32
C LEU A 192 30.83 -4.43 -13.03
N ILE A 193 31.95 -4.37 -13.77
CA ILE A 193 32.31 -3.14 -14.51
C ILE A 193 31.23 -2.76 -15.52
N ARG A 194 30.67 -3.73 -16.25
CA ARG A 194 29.60 -3.46 -17.21
C ARG A 194 28.40 -2.82 -16.51
N ARG A 195 27.97 -3.36 -15.36
CA ARG A 195 26.87 -2.80 -14.56
C ARG A 195 27.21 -1.39 -14.08
N LEU A 196 28.37 -1.18 -13.47
CA LEU A 196 28.78 0.13 -12.96
C LEU A 196 28.78 1.22 -14.04
N TYR A 197 29.30 0.93 -15.23
CA TYR A 197 29.25 1.88 -16.35
C TYR A 197 27.80 2.15 -16.80
N PHE A 198 27.01 1.10 -17.01
CA PHE A 198 25.60 1.24 -17.40
C PHE A 198 24.69 1.79 -16.30
N ASP A 199 25.10 1.82 -15.04
CA ASP A 199 24.32 2.33 -13.90
C ASP A 199 24.72 3.75 -13.51
N LEU A 200 26.00 4.12 -13.69
CA LEU A 200 26.49 5.46 -13.33
C LEU A 200 26.54 6.42 -14.51
N VAL A 201 26.97 5.99 -15.70
CA VAL A 201 27.17 6.90 -16.86
C VAL A 201 26.33 6.54 -18.09
N GLY A 202 25.80 5.33 -18.15
CA GLY A 202 24.81 4.91 -19.16
C GLY A 202 25.42 4.45 -20.48
N LEU A 203 26.75 4.40 -20.54
CA LEU A 203 27.55 3.93 -21.66
C LEU A 203 28.18 2.58 -21.31
N ALA A 204 28.65 1.84 -22.31
CA ALA A 204 29.45 0.65 -22.09
C ALA A 204 30.93 1.03 -21.81
N PRO A 205 31.68 0.24 -21.01
CA PRO A 205 33.12 0.42 -20.89
C PRO A 205 33.82 0.02 -22.19
N THR A 206 34.96 0.64 -22.48
CA THR A 206 35.89 0.22 -23.53
C THR A 206 36.65 -1.06 -23.15
N TYR A 207 37.24 -1.75 -24.13
CA TYR A 207 38.03 -2.95 -23.87
C TYR A 207 39.24 -2.70 -22.96
N ASP A 208 39.90 -1.54 -23.12
CA ASP A 208 41.07 -1.18 -22.29
C ASP A 208 40.65 -0.92 -20.84
N GLU A 209 39.52 -0.25 -20.61
CA GLU A 209 38.97 -0.03 -19.27
C GLU A 209 38.57 -1.34 -18.59
N VAL A 210 37.99 -2.28 -19.35
CA VAL A 210 37.72 -3.65 -18.86
C VAL A 210 39.02 -4.34 -18.46
N GLY A 211 40.01 -4.36 -19.35
CA GLY A 211 41.31 -5.00 -19.07
C GLY A 211 41.98 -4.42 -17.82
N ALA A 212 42.02 -3.09 -17.71
CA ALA A 212 42.59 -2.39 -16.55
C ALA A 212 41.86 -2.76 -15.24
N PHE A 213 40.52 -2.77 -15.26
CA PHE A 213 39.73 -3.11 -14.08
C PHE A 213 39.86 -4.58 -13.66
N LEU A 214 39.88 -5.51 -14.63
CA LEU A 214 40.08 -6.94 -14.35
C LEU A 214 41.43 -7.17 -13.66
N ASN A 215 42.50 -6.53 -14.15
CA ASN A 215 43.83 -6.62 -13.55
C ASN A 215 43.87 -5.99 -12.14
N ALA A 216 43.24 -4.83 -11.95
CA ALA A 216 43.15 -4.19 -10.64
C ALA A 216 42.39 -5.06 -9.62
N CYS A 217 41.32 -5.72 -10.07
CA CYS A 217 40.53 -6.65 -9.25
C CYS A 217 41.30 -7.89 -8.80
N GLN A 218 42.29 -8.35 -9.57
CA GLN A 218 43.18 -9.45 -9.15
C GLN A 218 44.10 -9.04 -7.98
N GLN A 219 44.41 -7.76 -7.85
CA GLN A 219 45.25 -7.24 -6.75
C GLN A 219 44.41 -6.95 -5.51
N ASN A 220 43.39 -6.12 -5.66
CA ASN A 220 42.46 -5.78 -4.60
C ASN A 220 41.13 -5.34 -5.22
N ARG A 221 40.14 -6.23 -5.18
CA ARG A 221 38.81 -6.00 -5.73
C ARG A 221 38.11 -4.79 -5.12
N GLN A 222 38.17 -4.62 -3.80
CA GLN A 222 37.46 -3.54 -3.11
C GLN A 222 37.98 -2.17 -3.57
N SER A 223 39.30 -1.98 -3.49
CA SER A 223 39.94 -0.73 -3.92
C SER A 223 39.75 -0.46 -5.42
N ALA A 224 39.76 -1.51 -6.27
CA ALA A 224 39.49 -1.37 -7.70
C ALA A 224 38.07 -0.89 -8.00
N VAL A 225 37.08 -1.37 -7.24
CA VAL A 225 35.67 -0.95 -7.36
C VAL A 225 35.52 0.50 -6.91
N GLU A 226 36.05 0.87 -5.74
CA GLU A 226 36.01 2.24 -5.22
C GLU A 226 36.63 3.23 -6.22
N ALA A 227 37.86 2.96 -6.68
CA ALA A 227 38.55 3.81 -7.63
C ALA A 227 37.84 3.91 -9.00
N LEU A 228 37.10 2.88 -9.41
CA LEU A 228 36.27 2.94 -10.62
C LEU A 228 35.03 3.80 -10.39
N VAL A 229 34.31 3.58 -9.29
CA VAL A 229 33.09 4.33 -8.94
C VAL A 229 33.41 5.82 -8.83
N ASP A 230 34.46 6.20 -8.10
CA ASP A 230 34.87 7.60 -7.94
C ASP A 230 35.16 8.27 -9.29
N ARG A 231 35.85 7.57 -10.19
CA ARG A 231 36.14 8.06 -11.54
C ARG A 231 34.87 8.26 -12.38
N LEU A 232 33.92 7.32 -12.29
CA LEU A 232 32.66 7.40 -13.01
C LEU A 232 31.78 8.54 -12.48
N LEU A 233 31.70 8.69 -11.15
CA LEU A 233 30.95 9.79 -10.51
C LEU A 233 31.55 11.16 -10.84
N ALA A 234 32.87 11.25 -10.98
CA ALA A 234 33.56 12.48 -11.37
C ALA A 234 33.45 12.81 -12.88
N SER A 235 32.95 11.88 -13.71
CA SER A 235 32.81 12.08 -15.15
C SER A 235 31.64 13.02 -15.47
N PRO A 236 31.77 13.93 -16.46
CA PRO A 236 30.64 14.71 -16.98
C PRO A 236 29.45 13.83 -17.42
N HIS A 237 29.72 12.62 -17.92
CA HIS A 237 28.69 11.68 -18.36
C HIS A 237 27.77 11.21 -17.22
N PHE A 238 28.23 11.21 -15.96
CA PHE A 238 27.36 10.93 -14.83
C PHE A 238 26.27 12.00 -14.70
N GLY A 239 26.66 13.28 -14.77
CA GLY A 239 25.73 14.41 -14.76
C GLY A 239 24.76 14.38 -15.93
N GLU A 240 25.27 14.15 -17.15
CA GLU A 240 24.46 14.01 -18.37
C GLU A 240 23.41 12.90 -18.23
N ARG A 241 23.81 11.73 -17.71
CA ARG A 241 22.92 10.59 -17.54
C ARG A 241 21.75 10.93 -16.61
N TRP A 242 22.03 11.48 -15.43
CA TRP A 242 21.00 11.76 -14.41
C TRP A 242 20.15 12.99 -14.74
N GLY A 243 20.70 13.94 -15.50
CA GLY A 243 19.96 15.12 -15.99
C GLY A 243 18.77 14.77 -16.88
N ARG A 244 18.83 13.68 -17.66
CA ARG A 244 17.73 13.25 -18.58
C ARG A 244 16.41 12.91 -17.89
N HIS A 245 16.39 12.70 -16.58
CA HIS A 245 15.13 12.52 -15.86
C HIS A 245 14.40 13.84 -15.61
N TRP A 246 15.09 14.96 -15.79
CA TRP A 246 14.65 16.31 -15.47
C TRP A 246 14.63 17.26 -16.68
N LEU A 247 15.29 16.90 -17.78
CA LEU A 247 15.37 17.60 -19.06
C LEU A 247 14.63 16.81 -20.14
#